data_AF-A0A7C4ZTE6-F1
#
_entry.id   AF-A0A7C4ZTE6-F1
#
_cell.length_a   1.000
_cell.length_b   1.000
_cell.length_c   1.000
_cell.angle_alpha   90.00
_cell.angle_beta   90.00
_cell.angle_gamma   90.00
#
_symmetry.space_group_name_H-M   'P 1'
#
loop_
_entity.id
_entity.type
_entity.pdbx_description
1 polymer ?
#
loop_
_entity_poly.entity_id
_entity_poly.type
_entity_poly.pdbx_seq_one_letter_code
_entity_poly.pdbx_strand_id
1 'polypeptide(L)'
;MSVREENLNVELASLLVERGLNAIAEVKLHVGKQRKLPDVLMVVNGVNVILEGKYDSPSAREILRNQCKQRIDKGLAEVAVGIIYDANQISTILIADQKQIRNRLKKMPLVVKIWKLGQENESESPDELGWNTVTLDELVSVIRDAVNSVASEDVLAKAVEKIENGVDRMTSNLLQL
;
A
#
# COMPACT_ATOMS: atom_id res chain seq x y z
N MET A 1 -24.99 6.51 12.69
CA MET A 1 -23.99 5.46 12.97
C MET A 1 -23.03 5.46 11.79
N SER A 2 -21.73 5.69 12.00
CA SER A 2 -20.77 5.77 10.88
C SER A 2 -20.36 4.37 10.43
N VAL A 3 -20.08 4.20 9.13
CA VAL A 3 -19.50 2.96 8.59
C VAL A 3 -18.12 2.75 9.23
N ARG A 4 -17.74 1.50 9.53
CA ARG A 4 -16.41 1.22 10.09
C ARG A 4 -15.30 1.32 9.04
N GLU A 5 -14.11 1.80 9.42
CA GLU A 5 -12.93 1.92 8.52
C GLU A 5 -12.58 0.57 7.88
N GLU A 6 -12.65 -0.51 8.65
CA GLU A 6 -12.34 -1.86 8.18
C GLU A 6 -13.29 -2.30 7.06
N ASN A 7 -14.58 -1.95 7.15
CA ASN A 7 -15.53 -2.26 6.10
C ASN A 7 -15.23 -1.48 4.79
N LEU A 8 -14.76 -0.23 4.91
CA LEU A 8 -14.35 0.56 3.74
C LEU A 8 -13.09 -0.01 3.09
N ASN A 9 -12.09 -0.38 3.89
CA ASN A 9 -10.83 -0.97 3.42
C ASN A 9 -11.11 -2.26 2.63
N VAL A 10 -12.00 -3.12 3.14
CA VAL A 10 -12.37 -4.38 2.49
C VAL A 10 -13.13 -4.18 1.19
N GLU A 11 -14.13 -3.29 1.16
CA GLU A 11 -14.88 -3.01 -0.08
C GLU A 11 -13.98 -2.33 -1.13
N LEU A 12 -13.09 -1.44 -0.69
CA LEU A 12 -12.12 -0.82 -1.59
C LEU A 12 -11.17 -1.86 -2.18
N ALA A 13 -10.66 -2.79 -1.37
CA ALA A 13 -9.84 -3.89 -1.85
C ALA A 13 -10.59 -4.77 -2.88
N SER A 14 -11.86 -5.11 -2.60
CA SER A 14 -12.69 -5.85 -3.56
C SER A 14 -12.84 -5.10 -4.88
N LEU A 15 -13.01 -3.78 -4.84
CA LEU A 15 -13.13 -2.94 -6.03
C LEU A 15 -11.83 -2.82 -6.84
N LEU A 16 -10.69 -2.88 -6.17
CA LEU A 16 -9.36 -2.90 -6.77
C LEU A 16 -9.09 -4.23 -7.50
N VAL A 17 -9.50 -5.36 -6.90
CA VAL A 17 -9.43 -6.69 -7.53
C VAL A 17 -10.31 -6.76 -8.77
N GLU A 18 -11.55 -6.24 -8.71
CA GLU A 18 -12.45 -6.14 -9.88
C GLU A 18 -11.83 -5.39 -11.07
N ARG A 19 -10.85 -4.51 -10.83
CA ARG A 19 -10.15 -3.71 -11.85
C ARG A 19 -8.86 -4.34 -12.35
N GLY A 20 -8.65 -5.62 -12.06
CA GLY A 20 -7.54 -6.38 -12.61
C GLY A 20 -6.20 -6.05 -11.95
N LEU A 21 -6.19 -5.57 -10.71
CA LEU A 21 -5.04 -5.88 -9.85
C LEU A 21 -5.09 -7.40 -9.68
N ASN A 22 -4.33 -8.13 -10.52
CA ASN A 22 -4.20 -9.59 -10.54
C ASN A 22 -3.60 -10.03 -9.21
N ALA A 23 -4.43 -10.00 -8.19
CA ALA A 23 -4.06 -10.20 -6.83
C ALA A 23 -4.75 -11.45 -6.32
N ILE A 24 -3.95 -12.34 -5.73
CA ILE A 24 -4.48 -13.24 -4.72
C ILE A 24 -4.74 -12.34 -3.51
N ALA A 25 -5.95 -11.77 -3.45
CA ALA A 25 -6.37 -11.00 -2.30
C ALA A 25 -6.66 -11.99 -1.16
N GLU A 26 -5.63 -12.44 -0.46
CA GLU A 26 -5.81 -12.99 0.88
C GLU A 26 -6.13 -11.83 1.83
N VAL A 27 -7.39 -11.39 1.82
CA VAL A 27 -7.89 -10.43 2.81
C VAL A 27 -7.90 -11.15 4.17
N LYS A 28 -6.78 -11.09 4.89
CA LYS A 28 -6.69 -11.56 6.28
C LYS A 28 -7.40 -10.55 7.18
N LEU A 29 -8.73 -10.63 7.18
CA LEU A 29 -9.61 -9.93 8.11
C LEU A 29 -9.20 -10.33 9.55
N HIS A 30 -9.10 -9.35 10.44
CA HIS A 30 -8.75 -9.56 11.85
C HIS A 30 -9.57 -10.69 12.50
N VAL A 31 -8.86 -11.66 13.11
CA VAL A 31 -9.39 -12.58 14.12
C VAL A 31 -8.61 -12.37 15.42
N GLY A 32 -9.16 -11.58 16.35
CA GLY A 32 -8.83 -11.67 17.78
C GLY A 32 -7.58 -10.95 18.33
N LYS A 33 -7.41 -11.07 19.65
CA LYS A 33 -6.94 -10.04 20.61
C LYS A 33 -5.45 -9.62 20.66
N GLN A 34 -4.50 -10.20 19.93
CA GLN A 34 -3.07 -9.91 20.22
C GLN A 34 -2.06 -9.84 19.06
N ARG A 35 -2.45 -9.63 17.81
CA ARG A 35 -1.52 -9.15 16.76
C ARG A 35 -2.25 -8.17 15.85
N LYS A 36 -1.87 -6.89 15.89
CA LYS A 36 -2.39 -5.86 14.95
C LYS A 36 -1.92 -6.21 13.54
N LEU A 37 -2.72 -7.02 12.83
CA LEU A 37 -2.53 -7.35 11.42
C LEU A 37 -2.88 -6.13 10.54
N PRO A 38 -2.44 -6.08 9.27
CA PRO A 38 -2.91 -5.07 8.32
C PRO A 38 -4.41 -5.22 8.06
N ASP A 39 -5.08 -4.12 7.74
CA ASP A 39 -6.51 -4.15 7.43
C ASP A 39 -6.79 -4.92 6.12
N VAL A 40 -5.91 -4.74 5.13
CA VAL A 40 -5.92 -5.49 3.88
C VAL A 40 -4.49 -5.79 3.43
N LEU A 41 -4.25 -7.03 3.00
CA LEU A 41 -3.05 -7.47 2.30
C LEU A 41 -3.44 -7.99 0.91
N MET A 42 -2.71 -7.58 -0.12
CA MET A 42 -2.86 -8.02 -1.51
C MET A 42 -1.49 -8.42 -2.04
N VAL A 43 -1.44 -9.40 -2.96
CA VAL A 43 -0.20 -9.75 -3.67
C VAL A 43 -0.35 -9.39 -5.12
N VAL A 44 0.34 -8.35 -5.61
CA VAL A 44 0.25 -7.87 -6.99
C VAL A 44 1.56 -8.16 -7.70
N ASN A 45 1.55 -8.98 -8.75
CA ASN A 45 2.76 -9.39 -9.48
C ASN A 45 3.87 -9.95 -8.56
N GLY A 46 3.50 -10.65 -7.49
CA GLY A 46 4.44 -11.21 -6.51
C GLY A 46 4.93 -10.21 -5.46
N VAL A 47 4.49 -8.95 -5.51
CA VAL A 47 4.79 -7.90 -4.52
C VAL A 47 3.66 -7.80 -3.51
N ASN A 48 3.99 -7.84 -2.24
CA ASN A 48 3.07 -7.63 -1.13
C ASN A 48 2.70 -6.15 -1.03
N VAL A 49 1.40 -5.88 -1.09
CA VAL A 49 0.79 -4.56 -0.99
C VAL A 49 -0.15 -4.53 0.21
N ILE A 50 0.09 -3.65 1.18
CA ILE A 50 -0.83 -3.40 2.29
C ILE A 50 -1.63 -2.13 2.03
N LEU A 51 -2.92 -2.15 2.36
CA LEU A 51 -3.80 -0.99 2.36
C LEU A 51 -4.25 -0.69 3.80
N GLU A 52 -4.01 0.53 4.24
CA GLU A 52 -4.45 1.07 5.53
C GLU A 52 -5.29 2.32 5.25
N GLY A 53 -6.50 2.38 5.80
CA GLY A 53 -7.42 3.49 5.56
C GLY A 53 -7.97 4.09 6.84
N LYS A 54 -8.05 5.41 6.90
CA LYS A 54 -8.59 6.16 8.05
C LYS A 54 -9.57 7.23 7.63
N TYR A 55 -10.54 7.53 8.48
CA TYR A 55 -11.33 8.75 8.34
C TYR A 55 -10.46 9.98 8.51
N ASP A 56 -10.81 11.03 7.76
CA ASP A 56 -10.14 12.31 7.87
C ASP A 56 -10.27 12.86 9.29
N SER A 57 -9.11 13.19 9.85
CA SER A 57 -8.94 13.75 11.20
C SER A 57 -7.55 14.37 11.30
N PRO A 58 -7.31 15.30 12.25
CA PRO A 58 -6.02 15.98 12.37
C PRO A 58 -4.81 15.03 12.51
N SER A 59 -5.01 13.82 13.03
CA SER A 59 -3.95 12.82 13.22
C SER A 59 -3.96 11.70 12.17
N ALA A 60 -4.92 11.66 11.24
CA ALA A 60 -5.08 10.56 10.29
C ALA A 60 -3.80 10.32 9.47
N ARG A 61 -3.20 11.38 8.94
CA ARG A 61 -1.97 11.34 8.12
C ARG A 61 -0.78 10.79 8.89
N GLU A 62 -0.59 11.25 10.13
CA GLU A 62 0.49 10.79 11.00
C GLU A 62 0.31 9.31 11.37
N ILE A 63 -0.91 8.91 11.73
CA ILE A 63 -1.21 7.52 12.07
C ILE A 63 -0.98 6.62 10.87
N LEU A 64 -1.47 6.98 9.67
CA LEU A 64 -1.25 6.23 8.44
C LEU A 64 0.23 6.12 8.10
N ARG A 65 0.98 7.21 8.20
CA ARG A 65 2.44 7.20 8.01
C ARG A 65 3.10 6.18 8.93
N ASN A 66 2.79 6.23 10.23
CA ASN A 66 3.40 5.34 11.22
C ASN A 66 3.01 3.88 10.98
N GLN A 67 1.76 3.62 10.62
CA GLN A 67 1.29 2.27 10.26
C GLN A 67 1.99 1.76 9.01
N CYS A 68 1.91 2.48 7.89
CA CYS A 68 2.49 2.09 6.60
C CYS A 68 4.01 1.86 6.69
N LYS A 69 4.75 2.79 7.32
CA LYS A 69 6.20 2.61 7.56
C LYS A 69 6.48 1.36 8.39
N GLN A 70 5.77 1.21 9.52
CA GLN A 70 5.94 0.02 10.37
C GLN A 70 5.64 -1.29 9.62
N ARG A 71 4.74 -1.31 8.64
CA ARG A 71 4.48 -2.51 7.82
C ARG A 71 5.68 -2.87 6.95
N ILE A 72 6.27 -1.88 6.29
CA ILE A 72 7.46 -2.06 5.45
C ILE A 72 8.66 -2.46 6.30
N ASP A 73 8.91 -1.74 7.41
CA ASP A 73 10.05 -2.00 8.30
C ASP A 73 10.02 -3.40 8.94
N LYS A 74 8.82 -3.96 9.13
CA LYS A 74 8.62 -5.33 9.64
C LYS A 74 8.63 -6.40 8.55
N GLY A 75 8.88 -6.03 7.30
CA GLY A 75 8.86 -6.94 6.15
C GLY A 75 7.47 -7.54 5.88
N LEU A 76 6.39 -6.84 6.24
CA LEU A 76 5.02 -7.31 6.00
C LEU A 76 4.53 -6.99 4.59
N ALA A 77 5.11 -5.98 3.94
CA ALA A 77 4.85 -5.61 2.57
C ALA A 77 6.00 -4.81 1.98
N GLU A 78 6.16 -4.86 0.66
CA GLU A 78 7.12 -3.99 -0.03
C GLU A 78 6.45 -2.69 -0.53
N VAL A 79 5.12 -2.65 -0.60
CA VAL A 79 4.34 -1.44 -0.87
C VAL A 79 3.26 -1.26 0.20
N ALA A 80 3.14 -0.07 0.78
CA ALA A 80 2.06 0.28 1.69
C ALA A 80 1.30 1.50 1.15
N VAL A 81 -0.03 1.41 1.13
CA VAL A 81 -0.95 2.41 0.62
C VAL A 81 -1.76 2.95 1.79
N GLY A 82 -1.60 4.24 2.09
CA GLY A 82 -2.42 4.95 3.07
C GLY A 82 -3.54 5.71 2.39
N ILE A 83 -4.75 5.62 2.94
CA ILE A 83 -5.96 6.21 2.34
C ILE A 83 -6.72 7.02 3.38
N ILE A 84 -7.12 8.24 3.04
CA ILE A 84 -7.98 9.07 3.86
C ILE A 84 -9.39 9.08 3.25
N TYR A 85 -10.37 8.73 4.08
CA TYR A 85 -11.78 8.75 3.75
C TYR A 85 -12.43 10.04 4.24
N ASP A 86 -13.06 10.77 3.34
CA ASP A 86 -13.91 11.91 3.72
C ASP A 86 -15.20 11.41 4.38
N ALA A 87 -15.30 11.61 5.69
CA ALA A 87 -16.44 11.21 6.48
C ALA A 87 -17.75 11.87 6.00
N ASN A 88 -17.71 13.08 5.44
CA ASN A 88 -18.90 13.77 4.92
C ASN A 88 -19.47 13.08 3.68
N GLN A 89 -18.59 12.45 2.90
CA GLN A 89 -19.03 11.68 1.75
C GLN A 89 -19.66 10.35 2.19
N ILE A 90 -19.25 9.78 3.32
CA ILE A 90 -19.70 8.44 3.76
C ILE A 90 -20.87 8.51 4.75
N SER A 91 -21.00 9.58 5.51
CA SER A 91 -22.00 9.77 6.58
C SER A 91 -23.45 9.77 6.10
N THR A 92 -23.68 9.91 4.80
CA THR A 92 -25.01 9.80 4.17
C THR A 92 -25.54 8.36 4.10
N ILE A 93 -24.68 7.37 4.36
CA ILE A 93 -25.04 5.95 4.42
C ILE A 93 -25.69 5.68 5.80
N LEU A 94 -27.02 5.87 5.84
CA LEU A 94 -27.85 5.69 7.05
C LEU A 94 -27.92 4.22 7.51
N ILE A 95 -27.76 3.28 6.59
CA ILE A 95 -27.76 1.83 6.83
C ILE A 95 -26.49 1.30 6.15
N ALA A 96 -25.66 0.55 6.87
CA ALA A 96 -24.43 -0.06 6.36
C ALA A 96 -24.73 -1.20 5.36
N ASP A 97 -25.36 -0.87 4.24
CA ASP A 97 -25.50 -1.73 3.08
C ASP A 97 -24.19 -1.70 2.30
N GLN A 98 -23.54 -2.86 2.17
CA GLN A 98 -22.31 -3.03 1.39
C GLN A 98 -22.44 -2.48 -0.03
N LYS A 99 -23.62 -2.60 -0.65
CA LYS A 99 -23.86 -2.06 -1.99
C LYS A 99 -23.78 -0.53 -2.02
N GLN A 100 -24.28 0.15 -0.99
CA GLN A 100 -24.20 1.61 -0.87
C GLN A 100 -22.75 2.07 -0.65
N ILE A 101 -22.03 1.38 0.24
CA ILE A 101 -20.60 1.63 0.49
C ILE A 101 -19.82 1.51 -0.82
N ARG A 102 -19.99 0.38 -1.52
CA ARG A 102 -19.33 0.12 -2.80
C ARG A 102 -19.63 1.18 -3.85
N ASN A 103 -20.91 1.54 -4.02
CA ASN A 103 -21.32 2.57 -4.98
C ASN A 103 -20.73 3.95 -4.65
N ARG A 104 -20.54 4.24 -3.36
CA ARG A 104 -19.95 5.50 -2.91
C ARG A 104 -18.44 5.52 -3.15
N LEU A 105 -17.73 4.46 -2.78
CA LEU A 105 -16.29 4.29 -3.04
C LEU A 105 -15.94 4.40 -4.53
N LYS A 106 -16.82 3.90 -5.42
CA LYS A 106 -16.64 4.04 -6.88
C LYS A 106 -16.64 5.48 -7.39
N LYS A 107 -17.23 6.42 -6.65
CA LYS A 107 -17.48 7.79 -7.13
C LYS A 107 -16.73 8.87 -6.33
N MET A 108 -16.30 8.56 -5.12
CA MET A 108 -15.62 9.54 -4.28
C MET A 108 -14.15 9.67 -4.70
N PRO A 109 -13.57 10.88 -4.64
CA PRO A 109 -12.13 11.04 -4.65
C PRO A 109 -11.52 10.41 -3.38
N LEU A 110 -10.36 9.80 -3.53
CA LEU A 110 -9.59 9.17 -2.47
C LEU A 110 -8.30 9.94 -2.29
N VAL A 111 -7.98 10.37 -1.07
CA VAL A 111 -6.70 11.00 -0.76
C VAL A 111 -5.73 9.90 -0.35
N VAL A 112 -4.67 9.72 -1.12
CA VAL A 112 -3.78 8.55 -1.02
C VAL A 112 -2.31 8.95 -0.95
N LYS A 113 -1.52 8.14 -0.25
CA LYS A 113 -0.06 8.20 -0.26
C LYS A 113 0.49 6.78 -0.31
N ILE A 114 1.58 6.59 -1.06
CA ILE A 114 2.26 5.31 -1.17
C ILE A 114 3.63 5.40 -0.51
N TRP A 115 3.96 4.36 0.25
CA TRP A 115 5.31 4.07 0.74
C TRP A 115 5.82 2.79 0.08
N LYS A 116 7.12 2.75 -0.23
CA LYS A 116 7.79 1.63 -0.89
C LYS A 116 9.01 1.18 -0.09
N LEU A 117 9.30 -0.11 -0.12
CA LEU A 117 10.56 -0.66 0.38
C LEU A 117 11.74 -0.04 -0.37
N GLY A 118 12.86 0.19 0.32
CA GLY A 118 14.07 0.77 -0.29
C GLY A 118 14.00 2.28 -0.52
N GLN A 119 12.82 2.90 -0.42
CA GLN A 119 12.68 4.34 -0.51
C GLN A 119 12.89 4.98 0.87
N GLU A 120 14.12 5.44 1.13
CA GLU A 120 14.43 6.33 2.25
C GLU A 120 13.82 7.71 1.99
N ASN A 121 12.54 7.88 2.31
CA ASN A 121 11.94 9.21 2.31
C ASN A 121 12.48 9.99 3.52
N GLU A 122 13.60 10.66 3.27
CA GLU A 122 14.15 11.76 4.02
C GLU A 122 13.03 12.71 4.48
N SER A 123 12.95 12.95 5.78
CA SER A 123 12.44 14.18 6.39
C SER A 123 11.15 14.82 5.82
N GLU A 124 10.15 14.07 5.37
CA GLU A 124 8.86 14.70 5.04
C GLU A 124 8.07 14.93 6.32
N SER A 125 7.63 16.16 6.58
CA SER A 125 6.60 16.45 7.58
C SER A 125 5.30 15.71 7.21
N PRO A 126 4.44 15.35 8.18
CA PRO A 126 3.17 14.69 7.89
C PRO A 126 2.26 15.44 6.92
N ASP A 127 2.49 16.74 6.74
CA ASP A 127 1.43 17.65 6.33
C ASP A 127 1.27 17.95 4.84
N GLU A 128 2.27 17.87 3.95
CA GLU A 128 1.99 18.31 2.56
C GLU A 128 2.64 17.55 1.39
N LEU A 129 3.78 16.87 1.56
CA LEU A 129 4.42 16.22 0.42
C LEU A 129 3.88 14.79 0.19
N GLY A 130 3.45 14.50 -1.03
CA GLY A 130 3.16 13.14 -1.50
C GLY A 130 1.76 12.58 -1.25
N TRP A 131 0.83 13.33 -0.65
CA TRP A 131 -0.60 12.97 -0.65
C TRP A 131 -1.25 13.45 -1.95
N ASN A 132 -1.93 12.54 -2.64
CA ASN A 132 -2.58 12.82 -3.92
C ASN A 132 -4.05 12.48 -3.85
N THR A 133 -4.89 13.30 -4.44
CA THR A 133 -6.31 12.98 -4.61
C THR A 133 -6.49 12.23 -5.93
N VAL A 134 -7.01 11.01 -5.87
CA VAL A 134 -7.16 10.11 -7.02
C VAL A 134 -8.58 9.53 -7.08
N THR A 135 -9.02 9.20 -8.28
CA THR A 135 -10.15 8.31 -8.51
C THR A 135 -9.77 6.86 -8.23
N LEU A 136 -10.76 5.98 -8.21
CA LEU A 136 -10.54 4.55 -8.02
C LEU A 136 -9.72 3.91 -9.15
N ASP A 137 -9.89 4.37 -10.39
CA ASP A 137 -9.12 3.85 -11.54
C ASP A 137 -7.68 4.38 -11.51
N GLU A 138 -7.49 5.63 -11.13
CA GLU A 138 -6.15 6.20 -10.90
C GLU A 138 -5.42 5.51 -9.74
N LEU A 139 -6.13 5.14 -8.66
CA LEU A 139 -5.56 4.36 -7.56
C LEU A 139 -4.98 3.04 -8.05
N VAL A 140 -5.68 2.34 -8.96
CA VAL A 140 -5.15 1.10 -9.57
C VAL A 140 -3.85 1.37 -10.33
N SER A 141 -3.79 2.45 -11.11
CA SER A 141 -2.58 2.83 -11.85
C SER A 141 -1.43 3.15 -10.89
N VAL A 142 -1.67 3.97 -9.87
CA VAL A 142 -0.64 4.39 -8.90
C VAL A 142 -0.12 3.20 -8.09
N ILE A 143 -0.97 2.22 -7.74
CA ILE A 143 -0.54 0.96 -7.11
C ILE A 143 0.32 0.13 -8.07
N ARG A 144 -0.08 -0.02 -9.34
CA ARG A 144 0.70 -0.78 -10.33
C ARG A 144 2.07 -0.15 -10.55
N ASP A 145 2.14 1.17 -10.66
CA ASP A 145 3.39 1.90 -10.85
C ASP A 145 4.33 1.71 -9.66
N ALA A 146 3.79 1.76 -8.44
CA ALA A 146 4.55 1.49 -7.23
C ALA A 146 5.10 0.05 -7.21
N VAL A 147 4.25 -0.94 -7.49
CA VAL A 147 4.62 -2.36 -7.57
C VAL A 147 5.71 -2.60 -8.62
N ASN A 148 5.56 -2.01 -9.81
CA ASN A 148 6.53 -2.14 -10.89
C ASN A 148 7.88 -1.50 -10.53
N SER A 149 7.87 -0.36 -9.82
CA SER A 149 9.10 0.29 -9.37
C SER A 149 9.88 -0.59 -8.38
N VAL A 150 9.20 -1.15 -7.37
CA VAL A 150 9.82 -2.05 -6.38
C VAL A 150 10.35 -3.33 -7.03
N ALA A 151 9.57 -3.94 -7.93
CA ALA A 151 9.99 -5.15 -8.63
C ALA A 151 11.22 -4.89 -9.52
N SER A 152 11.29 -3.72 -10.16
CA SER A 152 12.44 -3.33 -10.98
C SER A 152 13.70 -3.08 -10.15
N GLU A 153 13.55 -2.50 -8.96
CA GLU A 153 14.64 -2.28 -8.02
C GLU A 153 15.25 -3.61 -7.52
N ASP A 154 14.43 -4.62 -7.23
CA ASP A 154 14.91 -5.96 -6.85
C ASP A 154 15.67 -6.67 -8.00
N VAL A 155 15.17 -6.54 -9.24
CA VAL A 155 15.87 -7.05 -10.42
C VAL A 155 17.22 -6.36 -10.61
N LEU A 156 17.28 -5.03 -10.40
CA LEU A 156 18.51 -4.25 -10.49
C LEU A 156 19.51 -4.68 -9.40
N ALA A 157 19.07 -4.83 -8.15
CA ALA A 157 19.92 -5.27 -7.05
C ALA A 157 20.57 -6.64 -7.33
N LYS A 158 19.79 -7.61 -7.81
CA LYS A 158 20.30 -8.94 -8.22
C LYS A 158 21.27 -8.89 -9.39
N ALA A 159 21.09 -7.94 -10.31
CA ALA A 159 22.02 -7.76 -11.43
C ALA A 159 23.37 -7.19 -10.95
N VAL A 160 23.34 -6.20 -10.05
CA VAL A 160 24.55 -5.61 -9.44
C VAL A 160 25.32 -6.66 -8.65
N GLU A 161 24.65 -7.45 -7.81
CA GLU A 161 25.28 -8.51 -7.02
C GLU A 161 26.01 -9.55 -7.90
N LYS A 162 25.43 -9.89 -9.06
CA LYS A 162 26.09 -10.80 -10.02
C LYS A 162 27.34 -10.19 -10.65
N ILE A 163 27.34 -8.90 -10.91
CA ILE A 163 28.50 -8.18 -11.46
C ILE A 163 29.61 -8.11 -10.42
N GLU A 164 29.30 -7.71 -9.18
CA GLU A 164 30.27 -7.65 -8.07
C GLU A 164 30.94 -9.01 -7.84
N ASN A 165 30.14 -10.08 -7.74
CA ASN A 165 30.67 -11.44 -7.62
C ASN A 165 31.54 -11.87 -8.82
N GLY A 166 31.23 -11.38 -10.02
CA GLY A 166 32.04 -11.63 -11.22
C GLY A 166 33.39 -10.92 -11.17
N VAL A 167 33.40 -9.65 -10.75
CA VAL A 167 34.61 -8.83 -10.59
C VAL A 167 35.50 -9.40 -9.50
N ASP A 168 34.93 -9.78 -8.34
CA ASP A 168 35.70 -10.35 -7.23
C ASP A 168 36.37 -11.67 -7.61
N ARG A 169 35.68 -12.52 -8.40
CA ARG A 169 36.24 -13.76 -8.93
C ARG A 169 37.41 -13.52 -9.89
N MET A 170 37.28 -12.54 -10.79
CA MET A 170 38.38 -12.19 -11.71
C MET A 170 39.60 -11.69 -10.94
N THR A 171 39.38 -10.81 -9.96
CA THR A 171 40.45 -10.22 -9.15
C THR A 171 41.15 -11.30 -8.30
N SER A 172 40.38 -12.23 -7.73
CA SER A 172 40.92 -13.37 -6.97
C SER A 172 41.78 -14.30 -7.84
N ASN A 173 41.37 -14.53 -9.09
CA ASN A 173 42.13 -15.36 -10.03
C ASN A 173 43.42 -14.68 -10.52
N LEU A 174 43.40 -13.35 -10.68
CA LEU A 174 44.58 -12.57 -11.08
C LEU A 174 45.62 -12.45 -9.95
N LEU A 175 45.20 -12.50 -8.69
CA LEU A 175 46.10 -12.47 -7.52
C LEU A 175 46.72 -13.84 -7.18
N GLN A 176 46.29 -14.92 -7.86
CA GLN A 176 46.84 -16.28 -7.72
C GLN A 176 47.81 -16.67 -8.85
N LEU A 177 48.06 -15.76 -9.80
CA LEU A 177 49.08 -15.85 -10.85
C LEU A 177 50.31 -15.01 -10.48
#